data_AF-A0A8H4A840-F1
#
_entry.id   AF-A0A8H4A840-F1
#
_cell.length_a   1.000
_cell.length_b   1.000
_cell.length_c   1.000
_cell.angle_alpha   90.00
_cell.angle_beta   90.00
_cell.angle_gamma   90.00
#
_symmetry.space_group_name_H-M   'P 1'
#
loop_
_entity.id
_entity.type
_entity.pdbx_description
1 polymer ?
#
loop_
_entity_poly.entity_id
_entity_poly.type
_entity_poly.pdbx_seq_one_letter_code
_entity_poly.pdbx_strand_id
1 'polypeptide(L)'
;MQTKFTEHRQAHRAYFYFNKKQLTLPPEEVWEFNLSKAYRTKIGVHDYIAVNVDFYSVLVTNAKTINTSEPALNIIDGKWSDHWILPVDPEFLLQRTGFACVDKSYTLTVESENIWAYYNDSCETEPQPTSEYPTTCCADVLNQNVGSVNVTITWHRIPYTENIAKKYRFGNHSSAFSDLVGVHKNLVEETRLAYRYHGRNSCELHEQCIGAPGWRRLLRFTTTSLNSGLTDIHIGNVTDPIYLYHGLFEWDNWHKHFHFLNYANYFYGQAPGHKVGFCLQSSWRYFNTEYTSLNALYDTCAYQGISAGWGDDYRAGLACQWVDVTGLPAQTALLGYVLNPDGFLCEGSLILNNAFPWEPTNFTSALLWEPTNFTTSYGYPVYREKCNFIKNWDANNYESIIYNLPNNLSFVTEPCTRGQSGPLRDCGFQVQDNTIECTSGENVTLGFYLRESKQTPSVIVRICESSRVLGSTHCEYAYALANAIVELPSNELNPAKVTFQCPIARDNIETGGLYSILVAPTFIEDKFMFLNIVK
;
A
#
# COMPACT_ATOMS: atom_id res chain seq x y z
N MET A 1 -5.07 1.61 -13.41
CA MET A 1 -5.68 1.23 -12.12
C MET A 1 -6.37 -0.12 -12.16
N GLN A 2 -7.31 -0.40 -13.09
CA GLN A 2 -7.95 -1.74 -13.15
C GLN A 2 -6.95 -2.90 -13.22
N THR A 3 -5.82 -2.70 -13.92
CA THR A 3 -4.70 -3.66 -13.95
C THR A 3 -4.10 -3.95 -12.57
N LYS A 4 -4.00 -2.97 -11.65
CA LYS A 4 -3.52 -3.20 -10.27
C LYS A 4 -4.47 -4.11 -9.49
N PHE A 5 -5.78 -3.94 -9.66
CA PHE A 5 -6.81 -4.79 -9.03
C PHE A 5 -6.77 -6.22 -9.61
N THR A 6 -6.67 -6.34 -10.93
CA THR A 6 -6.46 -7.63 -11.61
C THR A 6 -5.19 -8.32 -11.11
N GLU A 7 -4.08 -7.58 -11.00
CA GLU A 7 -2.80 -8.13 -10.58
C GLU A 7 -2.84 -8.55 -9.12
N HIS A 8 -3.49 -7.79 -8.24
CA HIS A 8 -3.76 -8.22 -6.87
C HIS A 8 -4.51 -9.56 -6.81
N ARG A 9 -5.59 -9.72 -7.59
CA ARG A 9 -6.35 -10.97 -7.68
C ARG A 9 -5.51 -12.15 -8.18
N GLN A 10 -4.61 -11.90 -9.12
CA GLN A 10 -3.74 -12.93 -9.71
C GLN A 10 -2.55 -13.31 -8.80
N ALA A 11 -1.94 -12.33 -8.15
CA ALA A 11 -0.82 -12.51 -7.21
C ALA A 11 -1.25 -13.14 -5.88
N HIS A 12 -2.53 -13.00 -5.51
CA HIS A 12 -3.07 -13.50 -4.23
C HIS A 12 -4.11 -14.60 -4.45
N ARG A 13 -4.09 -15.31 -5.59
CA ARG A 13 -5.03 -16.40 -5.92
C ARG A 13 -5.21 -17.43 -4.80
N ALA A 14 -4.15 -17.73 -4.05
CA ALA A 14 -4.20 -18.69 -2.96
C ALA A 14 -5.13 -18.26 -1.81
N TYR A 15 -5.36 -16.96 -1.63
CA TYR A 15 -6.31 -16.42 -0.66
C TYR A 15 -7.77 -16.56 -1.13
N PHE A 16 -8.00 -16.57 -2.44
CA PHE A 16 -9.35 -16.65 -3.03
C PHE A 16 -9.76 -18.08 -3.43
N TYR A 17 -8.80 -19.01 -3.57
CA TYR A 17 -9.07 -20.35 -4.10
C TYR A 17 -8.26 -21.42 -3.34
N PHE A 18 -8.95 -22.46 -2.87
CA PHE A 18 -8.40 -23.52 -2.00
C PHE A 18 -7.23 -24.35 -2.59
N ASN A 19 -7.02 -24.35 -3.92
CA ASN A 19 -6.00 -25.19 -4.58
C ASN A 19 -5.30 -24.48 -5.75
N LYS A 20 -5.21 -23.15 -5.71
CA LYS A 20 -4.51 -22.39 -6.75
C LYS A 20 -3.32 -21.66 -6.17
N LYS A 21 -2.24 -21.63 -6.92
CA LYS A 21 -1.09 -20.76 -6.66
C LYS A 21 -1.15 -19.53 -7.54
N GLN A 22 -0.26 -18.59 -7.25
CA GLN A 22 -0.09 -17.32 -7.95
C GLN A 22 -0.04 -17.54 -9.48
N LEU A 23 -0.72 -16.68 -10.23
CA LEU A 23 -0.68 -16.65 -11.70
C LEU A 23 -0.52 -15.19 -12.13
N THR A 24 0.54 -14.55 -11.65
CA THR A 24 0.81 -13.11 -11.77
C THR A 24 1.00 -12.69 -13.22
N LEU A 25 0.56 -11.47 -13.52
CA LEU A 25 0.95 -10.79 -14.75
C LEU A 25 2.48 -10.58 -14.77
N PRO A 26 3.09 -10.47 -15.97
CA PRO A 26 4.47 -10.02 -16.06
C PRO A 26 4.59 -8.55 -15.58
N PRO A 27 5.80 -8.04 -15.35
CA PRO A 27 6.05 -6.63 -15.07
C PRO A 27 5.44 -5.70 -16.12
N GLU A 28 5.07 -4.49 -15.71
CA GLU A 28 4.32 -3.52 -16.53
C GLU A 28 5.06 -3.11 -17.81
N GLU A 29 6.39 -3.21 -17.81
CA GLU A 29 7.28 -2.82 -18.90
C GLU A 29 7.11 -3.65 -20.17
N VAL A 30 6.46 -4.81 -20.07
CA VAL A 30 6.20 -5.71 -21.20
C VAL A 30 4.72 -5.83 -21.53
N TRP A 31 3.91 -4.90 -21.01
CA TRP A 31 2.48 -4.83 -21.31
C TRP A 31 2.21 -4.07 -22.61
N GLU A 32 1.32 -4.61 -23.42
CA GLU A 32 0.82 -3.98 -24.63
C GLU A 32 -0.67 -3.68 -24.45
N PHE A 33 -1.08 -2.46 -24.78
CA PHE A 33 -2.46 -2.01 -24.69
C PHE A 33 -2.95 -1.51 -26.04
N ASN A 34 -4.17 -1.89 -26.42
CA ASN A 34 -4.90 -1.28 -27.52
C ASN A 34 -6.19 -0.64 -26.97
N LEU A 35 -6.34 0.65 -27.22
CA LEU A 35 -7.44 1.45 -26.70
C LEU A 35 -8.42 1.76 -27.83
N SER A 36 -9.71 1.51 -27.60
CA SER A 36 -10.74 1.98 -28.52
C SER A 36 -10.92 3.50 -28.46
N LYS A 37 -11.71 4.05 -29.38
CA LYS A 37 -12.25 5.40 -29.19
C LYS A 37 -13.18 5.42 -27.97
N ALA A 38 -13.18 6.55 -27.26
CA ALA A 38 -14.12 6.78 -26.19
C ALA A 38 -15.57 6.81 -26.71
N TYR A 39 -16.50 6.24 -25.96
CA TYR A 39 -17.92 6.21 -26.29
C TYR A 39 -18.77 6.35 -25.03
N ARG A 40 -19.96 6.95 -25.16
CA ARG A 40 -20.91 7.02 -24.04
C ARG A 40 -21.70 5.71 -23.96
N THR A 41 -21.84 5.17 -22.76
CA THR A 41 -22.58 3.93 -22.49
C THR A 41 -23.18 3.96 -21.09
N LYS A 42 -24.12 3.05 -20.83
CA LYS A 42 -24.60 2.78 -19.48
C LYS A 42 -24.03 1.47 -18.98
N ILE A 43 -23.60 1.45 -17.72
CA ILE A 43 -23.20 0.23 -17.01
C ILE A 43 -24.04 0.15 -15.74
N GLY A 44 -24.99 -0.77 -15.72
CA GLY A 44 -26.07 -0.75 -14.73
C GLY A 44 -26.90 0.53 -14.85
N VAL A 45 -27.02 1.27 -13.74
CA VAL A 45 -27.74 2.56 -13.69
C VAL A 45 -26.85 3.77 -13.97
N HIS A 46 -25.54 3.55 -14.12
CA HIS A 46 -24.53 4.60 -14.22
C HIS A 46 -24.26 4.96 -15.68
N ASP A 47 -24.08 6.25 -15.95
CA ASP A 47 -23.75 6.78 -17.27
C ASP A 47 -22.26 7.09 -17.36
N TYR A 48 -21.60 6.51 -18.36
CA TYR A 48 -20.15 6.50 -18.49
C TYR A 48 -19.71 6.97 -19.86
N ILE A 49 -18.56 7.64 -19.91
CA ILE A 49 -17.70 7.67 -21.08
C ILE A 49 -16.67 6.56 -20.90
N ALA A 50 -16.78 5.50 -21.69
CA ALA A 50 -15.95 4.30 -21.59
C ALA A 50 -14.94 4.23 -22.75
N VAL A 51 -13.83 3.56 -22.49
CA VAL A 51 -12.82 3.16 -23.49
C VAL A 51 -12.62 1.66 -23.32
N ASN A 52 -12.77 0.90 -24.38
CA ASN A 52 -12.43 -0.52 -24.35
C ASN A 52 -10.90 -0.66 -24.39
N VAL A 53 -10.39 -1.55 -23.55
CA VAL A 53 -8.97 -1.81 -23.40
C VAL A 53 -8.72 -3.28 -23.70
N ASP A 54 -8.01 -3.55 -24.79
CA ASP A 54 -7.44 -4.88 -25.03
C ASP A 54 -6.03 -4.89 -24.43
N PHE A 55 -5.83 -5.78 -23.45
CA PHE A 55 -4.55 -6.01 -22.80
C PHE A 55 -3.89 -7.27 -23.35
N TYR A 56 -2.62 -7.18 -23.70
CA TYR A 56 -1.81 -8.31 -24.15
C TYR A 56 -0.41 -8.27 -23.54
N SER A 57 0.09 -9.43 -23.11
CA SER A 57 1.48 -9.59 -22.71
C SER A 57 1.88 -11.07 -22.75
N VAL A 58 3.18 -11.35 -22.64
CA VAL A 58 3.73 -12.72 -22.56
C VAL A 58 4.56 -12.86 -21.29
N LEU A 59 4.15 -13.82 -20.47
CA LEU A 59 4.88 -14.21 -19.28
C LEU A 59 5.96 -15.25 -19.65
N VAL A 60 7.22 -14.90 -19.44
CA VAL A 60 8.36 -15.81 -19.60
C VAL A 60 8.67 -16.38 -18.22
N THR A 61 8.55 -17.70 -18.04
CA THR A 61 8.73 -18.38 -16.74
C THR A 61 9.35 -19.75 -16.94
N ASN A 62 9.90 -20.32 -15.86
CA ASN A 62 10.27 -21.73 -15.83
C ASN A 62 9.04 -22.65 -15.99
N ALA A 63 9.25 -23.86 -16.49
CA ALA A 63 8.19 -24.85 -16.68
C ALA A 63 7.79 -25.59 -15.38
N LYS A 64 8.62 -25.53 -14.33
CA LYS A 64 8.50 -26.38 -13.13
C LYS A 64 7.28 -26.04 -12.29
N THR A 65 6.92 -24.76 -12.21
CA THR A 65 5.84 -24.27 -11.33
C THR A 65 4.52 -24.03 -12.07
N ILE A 66 4.45 -24.29 -13.39
CA ILE A 66 3.24 -24.02 -14.18
C ILE A 66 2.07 -24.88 -13.69
N ASN A 67 2.31 -26.19 -13.53
CA ASN A 67 1.28 -27.13 -13.12
C ASN A 67 0.69 -26.84 -11.73
N THR A 68 1.47 -26.24 -10.83
CA THR A 68 1.00 -25.89 -9.47
C THR A 68 0.17 -24.60 -9.45
N SER A 69 0.40 -23.67 -10.37
CA SER A 69 -0.48 -22.51 -10.56
C SER A 69 -1.77 -22.89 -11.26
N GLU A 70 -1.68 -23.66 -12.34
CA GLU A 70 -2.82 -24.07 -13.15
C GLU A 70 -2.51 -25.32 -14.00
N PRO A 71 -3.05 -26.50 -13.64
CA PRO A 71 -2.81 -27.75 -14.37
C PRO A 71 -3.18 -27.68 -15.85
N ALA A 72 -4.21 -26.90 -16.21
CA ALA A 72 -4.61 -26.74 -17.62
C ALA A 72 -3.50 -26.11 -18.47
N LEU A 73 -2.63 -25.29 -17.87
CA LEU A 73 -1.48 -24.69 -18.54
C LEU A 73 -0.26 -25.63 -18.54
N ASN A 74 -0.32 -26.84 -17.98
CA ASN A 74 0.82 -27.76 -18.02
C ASN A 74 1.09 -28.36 -19.42
N ILE A 75 0.13 -28.21 -20.34
CA ILE A 75 0.22 -28.69 -21.72
C ILE A 75 0.37 -27.48 -22.65
N ILE A 76 1.21 -27.60 -23.69
CA ILE A 76 1.28 -26.59 -24.76
C ILE A 76 -0.10 -26.47 -25.41
N ASP A 77 -0.53 -25.23 -25.70
CA ASP A 77 -1.87 -24.87 -26.14
C ASP A 77 -2.98 -25.02 -25.09
N GLY A 78 -2.62 -25.41 -23.88
CA GLY A 78 -3.48 -25.33 -22.70
C GLY A 78 -3.96 -23.89 -22.47
N LYS A 79 -5.22 -23.77 -22.04
CA LYS A 79 -5.86 -22.47 -21.77
C LYS A 79 -6.53 -22.48 -20.41
N TRP A 80 -6.52 -21.32 -19.77
CA TRP A 80 -7.23 -21.09 -18.52
C TRP A 80 -7.78 -19.68 -18.50
N SER A 81 -8.95 -19.48 -17.91
CA SER A 81 -9.52 -18.16 -17.73
C SER A 81 -9.96 -17.98 -16.28
N ASP A 82 -9.46 -16.93 -15.65
CA ASP A 82 -10.00 -16.46 -14.37
C ASP A 82 -11.02 -15.33 -14.64
N HIS A 83 -12.02 -15.27 -13.77
CA HIS A 83 -13.13 -14.34 -13.86
C HIS A 83 -13.34 -13.70 -12.50
N TRP A 84 -13.55 -12.39 -12.49
CA TRP A 84 -13.89 -11.65 -11.28
C TRP A 84 -14.64 -10.37 -11.64
N ILE A 85 -15.18 -9.71 -10.62
CA ILE A 85 -15.91 -8.46 -10.76
C ILE A 85 -14.97 -7.33 -10.34
N LEU A 86 -14.81 -6.30 -11.18
CA LEU A 86 -14.08 -5.08 -10.83
C LEU A 86 -15.03 -3.87 -10.83
N PRO A 87 -14.73 -2.81 -10.05
CA PRO A 87 -15.37 -1.52 -10.24
C PRO A 87 -15.15 -1.00 -11.66
N VAL A 88 -16.18 -0.37 -12.25
CA VAL A 88 -16.05 0.31 -13.56
C VAL A 88 -14.94 1.37 -13.47
N ASP A 89 -15.02 2.21 -12.44
CA ASP A 89 -14.05 3.23 -12.11
C ASP A 89 -13.44 2.95 -10.72
N PRO A 90 -12.20 2.43 -10.67
CA PRO A 90 -11.52 2.12 -9.42
C PRO A 90 -11.01 3.35 -8.64
N GLU A 91 -11.04 4.55 -9.22
CA GLU A 91 -10.62 5.75 -8.51
C GLU A 91 -11.64 6.09 -7.40
N PHE A 92 -11.12 6.47 -6.22
CA PHE A 92 -11.90 6.75 -5.02
C PHE A 92 -12.79 5.59 -4.53
N LEU A 93 -12.40 4.34 -4.81
CA LEU A 93 -13.21 3.18 -4.45
C LEU A 93 -13.57 3.18 -2.96
N LEU A 94 -12.60 3.44 -2.07
CA LEU A 94 -12.82 3.48 -0.62
C LEU A 94 -13.89 4.50 -0.25
N GLN A 95 -13.82 5.70 -0.83
CA GLN A 95 -14.77 6.77 -0.58
C GLN A 95 -16.17 6.47 -1.12
N ARG A 96 -16.26 5.68 -2.20
CA ARG A 96 -17.52 5.33 -2.87
C ARG A 96 -18.20 4.10 -2.29
N THR A 97 -17.45 3.17 -1.72
CA THR A 97 -17.97 1.89 -1.21
C THR A 97 -17.83 1.72 0.30
N GLY A 98 -17.12 2.64 0.97
CA GLY A 98 -16.56 2.35 2.28
C GLY A 98 -15.71 1.09 2.23
N PHE A 99 -15.69 0.34 3.35
CA PHE A 99 -14.96 -0.91 3.49
C PHE A 99 -15.66 -2.13 2.87
N ALA A 100 -16.75 -1.97 2.11
CA ALA A 100 -17.52 -3.09 1.57
C ALA A 100 -16.76 -3.98 0.58
N CYS A 101 -15.78 -3.42 -0.13
CA CYS A 101 -14.95 -4.10 -1.12
C CYS A 101 -13.51 -4.36 -0.64
N VAL A 102 -13.30 -4.30 0.68
CA VAL A 102 -12.01 -4.51 1.33
C VAL A 102 -12.02 -5.90 1.97
N ASP A 103 -10.94 -6.66 1.77
CA ASP A 103 -10.70 -7.93 2.46
C ASP A 103 -10.69 -7.70 3.98
N LYS A 104 -11.58 -8.42 4.68
CA LYS A 104 -11.87 -8.20 6.11
C LYS A 104 -10.82 -8.83 7.01
N SER A 105 -9.90 -9.63 6.47
CA SER A 105 -8.75 -10.11 7.23
C SER A 105 -7.75 -8.99 7.56
N TYR A 106 -7.81 -7.87 6.84
CA TYR A 106 -6.96 -6.71 7.08
C TYR A 106 -7.65 -5.73 8.02
N THR A 107 -6.98 -5.43 9.14
CA THR A 107 -7.56 -4.63 10.24
C THR A 107 -6.91 -3.27 10.40
N LEU A 108 -5.83 -3.00 9.67
CA LEU A 108 -5.00 -1.82 9.86
C LEU A 108 -4.70 -1.12 8.52
N THR A 109 -5.03 0.17 8.51
CA THR A 109 -4.53 1.21 7.58
C THR A 109 -4.79 0.97 6.08
N VAL A 110 -6.05 0.84 5.71
CA VAL A 110 -6.50 0.95 4.30
C VAL A 110 -6.74 2.41 3.96
N GLU A 111 -6.20 2.85 2.83
CA GLU A 111 -6.28 4.22 2.33
C GLU A 111 -6.74 4.22 0.87
N SER A 112 -7.17 5.38 0.36
CA SER A 112 -7.65 5.46 -1.02
C SER A 112 -6.56 5.11 -2.03
N GLU A 113 -5.33 5.54 -1.74
CA GLU A 113 -4.17 5.39 -2.62
C GLU A 113 -3.70 3.94 -2.73
N ASN A 114 -4.03 3.08 -1.74
CA ASN A 114 -3.61 1.70 -1.69
C ASN A 114 -4.76 0.68 -1.71
N ILE A 115 -6.02 1.09 -1.80
CA ILE A 115 -7.17 0.16 -1.70
C ILE A 115 -7.11 -1.02 -2.69
N TRP A 116 -6.50 -0.83 -3.86
CA TRP A 116 -6.32 -1.89 -4.86
C TRP A 116 -5.62 -3.13 -4.32
N ALA A 117 -4.79 -2.97 -3.29
CA ALA A 117 -4.05 -4.03 -2.60
C ALA A 117 -4.88 -4.87 -1.63
N TYR A 118 -6.11 -4.47 -1.34
CA TYR A 118 -6.99 -5.09 -0.37
C TYR A 118 -8.34 -5.43 -0.99
N TYR A 119 -8.44 -5.37 -2.32
CA TYR A 119 -9.72 -5.51 -2.99
C TYR A 119 -10.25 -6.93 -2.92
N ASN A 120 -11.47 -7.06 -2.42
CA ASN A 120 -12.19 -8.32 -2.38
C ASN A 120 -13.61 -8.13 -2.93
N ASP A 121 -13.92 -8.83 -4.03
CA ASP A 121 -15.24 -8.86 -4.66
C ASP A 121 -16.17 -9.94 -4.07
N SER A 122 -15.68 -10.74 -3.13
CA SER A 122 -16.44 -11.83 -2.52
C SER A 122 -17.64 -11.32 -1.72
N CYS A 123 -18.76 -12.03 -1.85
CA CYS A 123 -19.94 -11.85 -1.00
C CYS A 123 -19.91 -12.76 0.25
N GLU A 124 -18.83 -13.53 0.45
CA GLU A 124 -18.76 -14.46 1.58
C GLU A 124 -18.69 -13.71 2.91
N THR A 125 -19.30 -14.31 3.94
CA THR A 125 -19.29 -13.75 5.29
C THR A 125 -17.95 -14.03 5.95
N GLU A 126 -17.00 -13.14 5.73
CA GLU A 126 -15.73 -13.15 6.46
C GLU A 126 -15.95 -12.63 7.91
N PRO A 127 -15.20 -13.13 8.91
CA PRO A 127 -15.18 -12.54 10.24
C PRO A 127 -14.86 -11.05 10.16
N GLN A 128 -15.71 -10.19 10.73
CA GLN A 128 -15.46 -8.76 10.73
C GLN A 128 -14.42 -8.42 11.81
N PRO A 129 -13.35 -7.71 11.48
CA PRO A 129 -12.33 -7.35 12.47
C PRO A 129 -12.79 -6.20 13.36
N THR A 130 -13.65 -5.31 12.85
CA THR A 130 -14.22 -4.17 13.55
C THR A 130 -15.66 -3.91 13.07
N SER A 131 -16.41 -3.07 13.78
CA SER A 131 -17.77 -2.64 13.37
C SER A 131 -17.80 -1.72 12.14
N GLU A 132 -16.64 -1.30 11.63
CA GLU A 132 -16.54 -0.40 10.47
C GLU A 132 -16.76 -1.14 9.14
N TYR A 133 -16.63 -2.46 9.13
CA TYR A 133 -16.83 -3.27 7.94
C TYR A 133 -18.31 -3.67 7.79
N PRO A 134 -18.96 -3.28 6.68
CA PRO A 134 -20.36 -3.60 6.48
C PRO A 134 -20.57 -5.09 6.11
N THR A 135 -21.76 -5.60 6.42
CA THR A 135 -22.17 -6.97 6.05
C THR A 135 -22.70 -7.08 4.61
N THR A 136 -22.78 -5.96 3.88
CA THR A 136 -23.24 -5.91 2.48
C THR A 136 -22.19 -6.45 1.53
N CYS A 137 -22.62 -7.13 0.46
CA CYS A 137 -21.68 -7.62 -0.55
C CYS A 137 -21.06 -6.47 -1.36
N CYS A 138 -19.76 -6.58 -1.66
CA CYS A 138 -19.06 -5.65 -2.55
C CYS A 138 -19.80 -5.44 -3.87
N ALA A 139 -20.23 -6.51 -4.55
CA ALA A 139 -20.92 -6.41 -5.85
C ALA A 139 -22.20 -5.55 -5.79
N ASP A 140 -22.98 -5.63 -4.70
CA ASP A 140 -24.18 -4.82 -4.52
C ASP A 140 -23.83 -3.33 -4.32
N VAL A 141 -22.80 -3.06 -3.50
CA VAL A 141 -22.32 -1.69 -3.24
C VAL A 141 -21.68 -1.09 -4.48
N LEU A 142 -20.96 -1.88 -5.28
CA LEU A 142 -20.46 -1.48 -6.59
C LEU A 142 -21.62 -1.08 -7.48
N ASN A 143 -22.61 -1.95 -7.68
CA ASN A 143 -23.76 -1.66 -8.53
C ASN A 143 -24.52 -0.39 -8.12
N GLN A 144 -24.58 -0.09 -6.83
CA GLN A 144 -25.23 1.12 -6.33
C GLN A 144 -24.41 2.40 -6.55
N ASN A 145 -23.08 2.35 -6.39
CA ASN A 145 -22.25 3.57 -6.30
C ASN A 145 -21.37 3.85 -7.52
N VAL A 146 -20.91 2.80 -8.22
CA VAL A 146 -19.93 2.92 -9.33
C VAL A 146 -20.22 2.01 -10.53
N GLY A 147 -21.09 1.02 -10.38
CA GLY A 147 -21.22 -0.06 -11.36
C GLY A 147 -20.03 -1.02 -11.33
N SER A 148 -20.24 -2.18 -11.94
CA SER A 148 -19.21 -3.22 -12.02
C SER A 148 -19.04 -3.74 -13.44
N VAL A 149 -17.84 -4.23 -13.75
CA VAL A 149 -17.53 -4.94 -14.99
C VAL A 149 -17.02 -6.35 -14.67
N ASN A 150 -17.48 -7.31 -15.46
CA ASN A 150 -16.89 -8.65 -15.44
C ASN A 150 -15.59 -8.63 -16.22
N VAL A 151 -14.49 -8.96 -15.56
CA VAL A 151 -13.18 -9.04 -16.18
C VAL A 151 -12.78 -10.50 -16.32
N THR A 152 -12.29 -10.84 -17.51
CA THR A 152 -11.78 -12.17 -17.83
C THR A 152 -10.32 -12.02 -18.25
N ILE A 153 -9.42 -12.67 -17.53
CA ILE A 153 -8.02 -12.83 -17.98
C ILE A 153 -7.86 -14.25 -18.48
N THR A 154 -7.54 -14.37 -19.76
CA THR A 154 -7.31 -15.66 -20.42
C THR A 154 -5.83 -15.88 -20.64
N TRP A 155 -5.33 -16.96 -20.07
CA TRP A 155 -4.00 -17.50 -20.25
C TRP A 155 -4.02 -18.56 -21.34
N HIS A 156 -3.05 -18.50 -22.26
CA HIS A 156 -2.82 -19.51 -23.28
C HIS A 156 -1.33 -19.84 -23.29
N ARG A 157 -0.98 -21.09 -22.96
CA ARG A 157 0.40 -21.53 -23.02
C ARG A 157 0.82 -21.75 -24.46
N ILE A 158 1.84 -21.03 -24.90
CA ILE A 158 2.46 -21.20 -26.21
C ILE A 158 3.79 -21.95 -26.11
N PRO A 159 4.30 -22.55 -27.21
CA PRO A 159 5.64 -23.14 -27.23
C PRO A 159 6.72 -22.10 -26.89
N TYR A 160 7.68 -22.49 -26.06
CA TYR A 160 8.85 -21.65 -25.80
C TYR A 160 9.69 -21.51 -27.07
N THR A 161 10.01 -20.27 -27.44
CA THR A 161 11.06 -19.99 -28.43
C THR A 161 11.91 -18.85 -27.91
N GLU A 162 13.21 -18.93 -28.19
CA GLU A 162 14.16 -17.89 -27.77
C GLU A 162 13.80 -16.51 -28.35
N ASN A 163 13.25 -16.47 -29.56
CA ASN A 163 12.80 -15.22 -30.19
C ASN A 163 11.66 -14.56 -29.43
N ILE A 164 10.66 -15.31 -28.97
CA ILE A 164 9.55 -14.78 -28.17
C ILE A 164 10.05 -14.40 -26.79
N ALA A 165 10.79 -15.29 -26.11
CA ALA A 165 11.32 -15.03 -24.79
C ALA A 165 12.17 -13.75 -24.77
N LYS A 166 13.09 -13.59 -25.72
CA LYS A 166 13.92 -12.38 -25.86
C LYS A 166 13.12 -11.09 -26.04
N LYS A 167 11.94 -11.13 -26.68
CA LYS A 167 11.06 -9.95 -26.84
C LYS A 167 10.46 -9.50 -25.50
N TYR A 168 10.12 -10.44 -24.62
CA TYR A 168 9.38 -10.18 -23.38
C TYR A 168 10.20 -10.33 -22.11
N ARG A 169 11.48 -10.70 -22.21
CA ARG A 169 12.37 -10.76 -21.07
C ARG A 169 12.54 -9.38 -20.46
N PHE A 170 12.32 -9.30 -19.16
CA PHE A 170 12.50 -8.09 -18.37
C PHE A 170 13.13 -8.42 -17.02
N GLY A 171 13.91 -7.50 -16.47
CA GLY A 171 14.71 -7.74 -15.28
C GLY A 171 16.02 -8.46 -15.59
N ASN A 172 16.99 -8.31 -14.70
CA ASN A 172 18.29 -8.94 -14.83
C ASN A 172 18.76 -9.44 -13.48
N HIS A 173 19.11 -10.72 -13.40
CA HIS A 173 19.69 -11.27 -12.19
C HIS A 173 21.13 -10.75 -12.03
N SER A 174 21.42 -10.10 -10.90
CA SER A 174 22.71 -9.46 -10.61
C SER A 174 23.72 -10.40 -9.98
N SER A 175 23.26 -11.49 -9.36
CA SER A 175 24.09 -12.42 -8.60
C SER A 175 23.69 -13.88 -8.86
N ALA A 176 24.67 -14.78 -8.73
CA ALA A 176 24.44 -16.23 -8.75
C ALA A 176 23.74 -16.75 -7.48
N PHE A 177 23.74 -15.93 -6.42
CA PHE A 177 23.08 -16.19 -5.14
C PHE A 177 22.05 -15.09 -4.87
N SER A 178 21.30 -15.21 -3.78
CA SER A 178 20.37 -14.18 -3.29
C SER A 178 21.07 -12.83 -3.13
N ASP A 179 20.35 -11.77 -3.48
CA ASP A 179 20.86 -10.39 -3.51
C ASP A 179 19.66 -9.45 -3.42
N LEU A 180 19.56 -8.65 -2.35
CA LEU A 180 18.46 -7.73 -2.12
C LEU A 180 18.74 -6.38 -2.79
N VAL A 181 17.67 -5.81 -3.35
CA VAL A 181 17.74 -4.50 -4.01
C VAL A 181 16.47 -3.73 -3.69
N GLY A 182 16.64 -2.45 -3.37
CA GLY A 182 15.52 -1.52 -3.28
C GLY A 182 14.98 -1.12 -4.66
N VAL A 183 13.69 -0.82 -4.76
CA VAL A 183 13.07 -0.42 -6.04
C VAL A 183 12.70 1.06 -6.02
N HIS A 184 13.45 1.86 -6.79
CA HIS A 184 13.28 3.31 -6.90
C HIS A 184 11.86 3.76 -7.27
N LYS A 185 11.24 3.09 -8.26
CA LYS A 185 9.93 3.47 -8.80
C LYS A 185 8.87 3.54 -7.70
N ASN A 186 8.79 2.52 -6.86
CA ASN A 186 7.78 2.45 -5.80
C ASN A 186 8.01 3.50 -4.71
N LEU A 187 9.28 3.78 -4.37
CA LEU A 187 9.62 4.85 -3.43
C LEU A 187 9.16 6.22 -3.99
N VAL A 188 9.42 6.50 -5.27
CA VAL A 188 9.00 7.76 -5.90
C VAL A 188 7.48 7.88 -6.01
N GLU A 189 6.81 6.85 -6.54
CA GLU A 189 5.39 6.92 -6.91
C GLU A 189 4.44 6.82 -5.72
N GLU A 190 4.87 6.20 -4.61
CA GLU A 190 4.01 5.93 -3.45
C GLU A 190 4.42 6.71 -2.20
N THR A 191 5.35 7.67 -2.30
CA THR A 191 5.68 8.61 -1.22
C THR A 191 4.58 9.66 -1.06
N ARG A 192 4.07 9.83 0.16
CA ARG A 192 3.09 10.87 0.51
C ARG A 192 3.19 11.30 1.96
N LEU A 193 2.86 12.57 2.22
CA LEU A 193 2.94 13.17 3.55
C LEU A 193 1.54 13.34 4.14
N ALA A 194 1.23 12.69 5.26
CA ALA A 194 -0.10 12.72 5.86
C ALA A 194 -0.08 13.06 7.35
N TYR A 195 -1.19 13.58 7.86
CA TYR A 195 -1.43 13.72 9.29
C TYR A 195 -2.27 12.55 9.81
N ARG A 196 -1.86 12.00 10.96
CA ARG A 196 -2.61 10.95 11.68
C ARG A 196 -2.52 11.11 13.18
N TYR A 197 -3.65 10.89 13.85
CA TYR A 197 -3.69 10.82 15.31
C TYR A 197 -3.40 9.40 15.78
N HIS A 198 -2.49 9.25 16.75
CA HIS A 198 -2.18 7.99 17.42
C HIS A 198 -2.35 8.16 18.94
N GLY A 199 -3.20 7.33 19.55
CA GLY A 199 -3.44 7.37 21.00
C GLY A 199 -2.25 6.83 21.81
N ARG A 200 -2.30 7.00 23.15
CA ARG A 200 -1.24 6.53 24.07
C ARG A 200 -1.00 5.02 24.07
N ASN A 201 -1.99 4.25 23.64
CA ASN A 201 -1.94 2.78 23.56
C ASN A 201 -1.85 2.30 22.11
N SER A 202 -1.43 3.16 21.17
CA SER A 202 -1.34 2.75 19.77
C SER A 202 -0.17 1.80 19.54
N CYS A 203 -0.38 0.87 18.62
CA CYS A 203 0.62 -0.08 18.15
C CYS A 203 1.90 0.62 17.70
N GLU A 204 1.75 1.70 16.94
CA GLU A 204 2.86 2.45 16.36
C GLU A 204 3.77 3.07 17.42
N LEU A 205 3.22 3.43 18.58
CA LEU A 205 4.01 3.95 19.70
C LEU A 205 4.75 2.81 20.42
N HIS A 206 4.09 1.67 20.61
CA HIS A 206 4.69 0.48 21.23
C HIS A 206 5.85 -0.06 20.39
N GLU A 207 5.67 -0.11 19.07
CA GLU A 207 6.68 -0.50 18.10
C GLU A 207 7.70 0.61 17.80
N GLN A 208 7.62 1.75 18.49
CA GLN A 208 8.58 2.87 18.35
C GLN A 208 8.68 3.44 16.91
N CYS A 209 7.61 3.31 16.13
CA CYS A 209 7.51 3.88 14.78
C CYS A 209 7.07 5.34 14.77
N ILE A 210 6.65 5.86 15.93
CA ILE A 210 6.37 7.28 16.18
C ILE A 210 7.02 7.71 17.50
N GLY A 211 7.39 8.99 17.58
CA GLY A 211 8.14 9.50 18.75
C GLY A 211 7.28 9.81 19.98
N ALA A 212 5.96 9.98 19.83
CA ALA A 212 5.03 10.33 20.90
C ALA A 212 3.57 10.08 20.46
N PRO A 213 2.61 9.95 21.40
CA PRO A 213 1.19 9.97 21.07
C PRO A 213 0.73 11.37 20.61
N GLY A 214 -0.47 11.43 20.03
CA GLY A 214 -1.11 12.64 19.50
C GLY A 214 -1.13 12.66 17.98
N TRP A 215 -1.42 13.84 17.42
CA TRP A 215 -1.28 14.06 15.98
C TRP A 215 0.19 13.99 15.57
N ARG A 216 0.46 13.21 14.51
CA ARG A 216 1.77 13.03 13.88
C ARG A 216 1.71 13.44 12.43
N ARG A 217 2.85 13.94 11.94
CA ARG A 217 3.11 14.23 10.53
C ARG A 217 4.03 13.14 9.99
N LEU A 218 3.49 12.28 9.14
CA LEU A 218 4.12 11.03 8.73
C LEU A 218 4.45 11.08 7.25
N LEU A 219 5.74 10.94 6.92
CA LEU A 219 6.22 10.79 5.55
C LEU A 219 6.19 9.30 5.20
N ARG A 220 5.12 8.89 4.54
CA ARG A 220 4.79 7.50 4.21
C ARG A 220 5.32 7.15 2.83
N PHE A 221 5.76 5.92 2.63
CA PHE A 221 6.33 5.47 1.37
C PHE A 221 6.36 3.94 1.28
N THR A 222 6.47 3.39 0.08
CA THR A 222 6.61 1.95 -0.12
C THR A 222 8.06 1.53 -0.05
N THR A 223 8.32 0.49 0.74
CA THR A 223 9.60 -0.22 0.77
C THR A 223 9.46 -1.50 -0.03
N THR A 224 10.36 -1.71 -0.99
CA THR A 224 10.39 -2.94 -1.79
C THR A 224 11.72 -3.64 -1.57
N SER A 225 11.64 -4.92 -1.22
CA SER A 225 12.79 -5.82 -1.11
C SER A 225 12.76 -6.79 -2.28
N LEU A 226 13.42 -6.45 -3.39
CA LEU A 226 13.54 -7.33 -4.56
C LEU A 226 14.72 -8.27 -4.38
N ASN A 227 14.52 -9.58 -4.54
CA ASN A 227 15.63 -10.51 -4.70
C ASN A 227 16.04 -10.58 -6.18
N SER A 228 17.10 -9.86 -6.55
CA SER A 228 17.69 -9.87 -7.89
C SER A 228 18.69 -11.03 -8.08
N GLY A 229 18.86 -11.88 -7.08
CA GLY A 229 19.69 -13.08 -7.14
C GLY A 229 19.07 -14.23 -7.93
N LEU A 230 19.86 -15.28 -8.18
CA LEU A 230 19.39 -16.54 -8.80
C LEU A 230 18.96 -17.61 -7.78
N THR A 231 19.18 -17.37 -6.49
CA THR A 231 18.68 -18.23 -5.41
C THR A 231 17.77 -17.46 -4.49
N ASP A 232 16.89 -18.19 -3.81
CA ASP A 232 15.91 -17.64 -2.89
C ASP A 232 16.58 -17.11 -1.61
N ILE A 233 16.01 -16.05 -1.05
CA ILE A 233 16.25 -15.66 0.34
C ILE A 233 15.30 -16.50 1.19
N HIS A 234 15.85 -17.21 2.15
CA HIS A 234 15.11 -18.10 3.03
C HIS A 234 15.13 -17.56 4.46
N ILE A 235 13.99 -17.67 5.14
CA ILE A 235 13.84 -17.42 6.59
C ILE A 235 12.96 -18.51 7.22
N GLY A 236 12.13 -19.19 6.44
CA GLY A 236 11.46 -20.42 6.85
C GLY A 236 10.15 -20.23 7.60
N ASN A 237 9.73 -21.26 8.34
CA ASN A 237 8.43 -21.29 8.99
C ASN A 237 8.46 -20.53 10.32
N VAL A 238 7.60 -19.52 10.47
CA VAL A 238 7.53 -18.67 11.67
C VAL A 238 7.22 -19.42 12.97
N THR A 239 6.63 -20.62 12.86
CA THR A 239 6.26 -21.48 14.00
C THR A 239 7.23 -22.63 14.26
N ASP A 240 8.26 -22.80 13.42
CA ASP A 240 9.21 -23.89 13.60
C ASP A 240 10.07 -23.64 14.87
N PRO A 241 10.13 -24.60 15.82
CA PRO A 241 10.83 -24.44 17.09
C PRO A 241 12.29 -24.03 16.97
N ILE A 242 12.98 -24.38 15.88
CA ILE A 242 14.39 -24.00 15.68
C ILE A 242 14.50 -22.48 15.57
N TYR A 243 13.67 -21.84 14.75
CA TYR A 243 13.68 -20.39 14.59
C TYR A 243 13.29 -19.64 15.87
N LEU A 244 12.31 -20.17 16.62
CA LEU A 244 11.89 -19.61 17.90
C LEU A 244 12.97 -19.76 18.97
N TYR A 245 13.66 -20.90 19.03
CA TYR A 245 14.79 -21.13 19.93
C TYR A 245 15.95 -20.16 19.66
N HIS A 246 16.17 -19.85 18.38
CA HIS A 246 17.18 -18.89 17.94
C HIS A 246 16.73 -17.43 18.00
N GLY A 247 15.47 -17.16 18.40
CA GLY A 247 14.95 -15.80 18.57
C GLY A 247 14.80 -15.01 17.28
N LEU A 248 14.77 -15.67 16.12
CA LEU A 248 14.65 -15.00 14.81
C LEU A 248 13.24 -14.42 14.60
N PHE A 249 12.24 -15.14 15.07
CA PHE A 249 10.85 -14.68 15.12
C PHE A 249 10.40 -14.49 16.56
N GLU A 250 9.66 -13.42 16.79
CA GLU A 250 9.09 -13.11 18.10
C GLU A 250 7.58 -12.94 18.02
N TRP A 251 6.82 -13.62 18.88
CA TRP A 251 5.38 -13.43 18.93
C TRP A 251 5.00 -12.11 19.59
N ASP A 252 4.27 -11.28 18.87
CA ASP A 252 3.69 -10.06 19.39
C ASP A 252 2.28 -10.31 19.94
N ASN A 253 2.12 -10.06 21.24
CA ASN A 253 0.86 -10.28 21.93
C ASN A 253 -0.21 -9.23 21.61
N TRP A 254 0.14 -8.08 21.05
CA TRP A 254 -0.78 -7.02 20.65
C TRP A 254 -1.29 -7.23 19.23
N HIS A 255 -0.40 -7.57 18.29
CA HIS A 255 -0.71 -7.76 16.87
C HIS A 255 -1.09 -9.19 16.51
N LYS A 256 -0.93 -10.13 17.45
CA LYS A 256 -1.30 -11.54 17.29
C LYS A 256 -0.62 -12.17 16.08
N HIS A 257 0.65 -11.83 15.89
CA HIS A 257 1.48 -12.41 14.85
C HIS A 257 2.97 -12.38 15.20
N PHE A 258 3.78 -13.10 14.43
CA PHE A 258 5.22 -13.10 14.58
C PHE A 258 5.86 -11.88 13.91
N HIS A 259 6.82 -11.29 14.61
CA HIS A 259 7.69 -10.21 14.16
C HIS A 259 9.06 -10.75 13.76
N PHE A 260 9.65 -10.09 12.76
CA PHE A 260 11.04 -10.15 12.35
C PHE A 260 11.62 -8.74 12.47
N LEU A 261 12.38 -8.48 13.54
CA LEU A 261 12.71 -7.12 13.98
C LEU A 261 13.74 -6.41 13.09
N ASN A 262 14.62 -7.16 12.42
CA ASN A 262 15.78 -6.63 11.69
C ASN A 262 15.54 -6.57 10.17
N TYR A 263 14.35 -6.13 9.74
CA TYR A 263 13.97 -6.06 8.33
C TYR A 263 14.59 -4.88 7.58
N ALA A 264 14.21 -3.65 7.96
CA ALA A 264 14.62 -2.44 7.26
C ALA A 264 14.69 -1.22 8.18
N ASN A 265 15.69 -0.37 7.94
CA ASN A 265 15.84 0.92 8.60
C ASN A 265 15.45 2.04 7.64
N TYR A 266 14.74 3.06 8.13
CA TYR A 266 14.24 4.18 7.35
C TYR A 266 14.89 5.49 7.81
N PHE A 267 14.93 6.49 6.93
CA PHE A 267 15.43 7.80 7.30
C PHE A 267 14.86 8.93 6.43
N TYR A 268 14.76 10.11 7.03
CA TYR A 268 14.61 11.39 6.31
C TYR A 268 15.62 12.41 6.85
N GLY A 269 16.70 12.64 6.10
CA GLY A 269 17.85 13.38 6.62
C GLY A 269 18.42 12.69 7.86
N GLN A 270 18.26 13.30 9.03
CA GLN A 270 18.67 12.73 10.32
C GLN A 270 17.51 12.11 11.12
N ALA A 271 16.28 12.26 10.66
CA ALA A 271 15.13 11.67 11.33
C ALA A 271 15.10 10.16 11.07
N PRO A 272 15.14 9.31 12.12
CA PRO A 272 15.14 7.88 11.96
C PRO A 272 13.71 7.35 11.76
N GLY A 273 13.62 6.18 11.16
CA GLY A 273 12.46 5.30 11.21
C GLY A 273 12.95 3.87 11.06
N HIS A 274 12.05 2.90 11.21
CA HIS A 274 12.36 1.51 10.97
C HIS A 274 11.07 0.76 10.69
N LYS A 275 11.22 -0.48 10.23
CA LYS A 275 10.11 -1.40 10.06
C LYS A 275 10.40 -2.70 10.75
N VAL A 276 9.52 -3.02 11.68
CA VAL A 276 9.34 -4.40 12.14
C VAL A 276 8.67 -5.18 11.01
N GLY A 277 9.36 -6.22 10.52
CA GLY A 277 8.80 -7.14 9.54
C GLY A 277 7.73 -8.00 10.22
N PHE A 278 6.55 -8.07 9.61
CA PHE A 278 5.51 -9.03 9.99
C PHE A 278 5.53 -10.25 9.04
N CYS A 279 5.86 -10.01 7.77
CA CYS A 279 5.73 -10.96 6.69
C CYS A 279 6.76 -10.63 5.60
N LEU A 280 7.78 -11.46 5.44
CA LEU A 280 8.63 -11.44 4.26
C LEU A 280 8.10 -12.48 3.27
N GLN A 281 7.37 -12.01 2.25
CA GLN A 281 6.76 -12.88 1.25
C GLN A 281 7.06 -12.38 -0.18
N SER A 282 6.99 -13.29 -1.14
CA SER A 282 7.10 -12.98 -2.56
C SER A 282 5.77 -12.39 -3.07
N SER A 283 5.52 -11.13 -2.71
CA SER A 283 4.30 -10.39 -2.99
C SER A 283 4.11 -10.14 -4.50
N TRP A 284 5.19 -9.83 -5.22
CA TRP A 284 5.14 -9.49 -6.64
C TRP A 284 6.31 -10.03 -7.44
N ARG A 285 6.04 -10.30 -8.72
CA ARG A 285 7.04 -10.80 -9.66
C ARG A 285 7.63 -9.63 -10.45
N TYR A 286 8.87 -9.26 -10.15
CA TYR A 286 9.55 -8.11 -10.75
C TYR A 286 10.34 -8.46 -12.02
N PHE A 287 10.77 -9.72 -12.14
CA PHE A 287 11.48 -10.20 -13.32
C PHE A 287 10.58 -11.09 -14.19
N ASN A 288 10.76 -10.99 -15.50
CA ASN A 288 10.08 -11.81 -16.49
C ASN A 288 11.09 -12.66 -17.25
N THR A 289 11.63 -13.69 -16.60
CA THR A 289 12.63 -14.56 -17.21
C THR A 289 12.30 -16.03 -16.95
N GLU A 290 12.88 -16.92 -17.74
CA GLU A 290 12.83 -18.37 -17.55
C GLU A 290 13.51 -18.84 -16.26
N TYR A 291 14.24 -17.98 -15.56
CA TYR A 291 14.85 -18.25 -14.26
C TYR A 291 13.91 -17.89 -13.10
N THR A 292 12.93 -17.03 -13.34
CA THR A 292 11.91 -16.62 -12.37
C THR A 292 10.72 -17.57 -12.45
N SER A 293 10.35 -18.18 -11.33
CA SER A 293 9.18 -19.06 -11.25
C SER A 293 7.86 -18.32 -11.46
N LEU A 294 6.82 -19.10 -11.83
CA LEU A 294 5.46 -18.59 -12.02
C LEU A 294 4.75 -18.30 -10.70
N ASN A 295 4.97 -19.17 -9.72
CA ASN A 295 4.58 -18.98 -8.34
C ASN A 295 5.83 -19.05 -7.47
N ALA A 296 5.78 -18.34 -6.35
CA ALA A 296 6.82 -18.39 -5.35
C ALA A 296 6.53 -19.47 -4.30
N LEU A 297 7.61 -19.96 -3.68
CA LEU A 297 7.51 -20.84 -2.51
C LEU A 297 7.00 -20.07 -1.28
N TYR A 298 7.37 -18.79 -1.18
CA TYR A 298 7.08 -17.90 -0.07
C TYR A 298 5.87 -17.02 -0.41
N ASP A 299 4.74 -17.64 -0.75
CA ASP A 299 3.52 -16.94 -1.18
C ASP A 299 2.56 -16.61 -0.03
N THR A 300 2.96 -16.88 1.22
CA THR A 300 2.21 -16.56 2.44
C THR A 300 3.16 -16.18 3.58
N CYS A 301 2.63 -15.49 4.59
CA CYS A 301 3.40 -15.09 5.77
C CYS A 301 3.79 -16.24 6.72
N ALA A 302 3.26 -17.44 6.52
CA ALA A 302 3.56 -18.60 7.38
C ALA A 302 4.93 -19.21 7.09
N TYR A 303 5.39 -19.11 5.84
CA TYR A 303 6.68 -19.61 5.38
C TYR A 303 7.39 -18.51 4.61
N GLN A 304 8.33 -17.85 5.27
CA GLN A 304 8.87 -16.56 4.85
C GLN A 304 10.17 -16.68 4.05
N GLY A 305 10.33 -15.75 3.13
CA GLY A 305 11.43 -15.66 2.18
C GLY A 305 11.05 -14.87 0.92
N ILE A 306 12.02 -14.66 0.04
CA ILE A 306 11.82 -13.93 -1.22
C ILE A 306 12.45 -14.73 -2.35
N SER A 307 11.62 -15.26 -3.24
CA SER A 307 12.07 -16.09 -4.36
C SER A 307 12.86 -15.29 -5.39
N ALA A 308 13.77 -15.93 -6.11
CA ALA A 308 14.58 -15.29 -7.15
C ALA A 308 13.72 -14.56 -8.20
N GLY A 309 13.95 -13.26 -8.40
CA GLY A 309 13.20 -12.39 -9.32
C GLY A 309 11.84 -11.91 -8.79
N TRP A 310 11.51 -12.21 -7.53
CA TRP A 310 10.34 -11.71 -6.81
C TRP A 310 10.74 -10.62 -5.81
N GLY A 311 9.77 -9.84 -5.38
CA GLY A 311 9.95 -8.82 -4.36
C GLY A 311 8.83 -8.82 -3.32
N ASP A 312 9.20 -8.37 -2.13
CA ASP A 312 8.27 -8.09 -1.05
C ASP A 312 8.00 -6.58 -0.96
N ASP A 313 6.73 -6.18 -1.03
CA ASP A 313 6.32 -4.78 -1.04
C ASP A 313 5.57 -4.41 0.23
N TYR A 314 6.26 -3.69 1.11
CA TYR A 314 5.65 -3.02 2.23
C TYR A 314 5.09 -1.66 1.79
N ARG A 315 3.82 -1.68 1.40
CA ARG A 315 3.15 -0.53 0.76
C ARG A 315 2.90 0.64 1.71
N ALA A 316 3.03 1.85 1.17
CA ALA A 316 2.62 3.09 1.81
C ALA A 316 1.17 2.99 2.28
N GLY A 317 0.95 3.27 3.56
CA GLY A 317 -0.33 3.13 4.25
C GLY A 317 -0.23 2.16 5.40
N LEU A 318 0.49 1.03 5.25
CA LEU A 318 0.70 0.05 6.33
C LEU A 318 1.22 0.72 7.62
N ALA A 319 0.82 0.19 8.78
CA ALA A 319 1.37 0.59 10.07
C ALA A 319 2.92 0.54 10.05
N CYS A 320 3.56 1.54 10.68
CA CYS A 320 5.01 1.75 10.68
C CYS A 320 5.67 1.99 9.32
N GLN A 321 4.89 2.19 8.25
CA GLN A 321 5.44 2.36 6.90
C GLN A 321 5.69 3.85 6.56
N TRP A 322 6.51 4.49 7.39
CA TRP A 322 6.83 5.93 7.31
C TRP A 322 8.09 6.32 8.09
N VAL A 323 8.53 7.56 7.89
CA VAL A 323 9.36 8.31 8.84
C VAL A 323 8.48 9.36 9.52
N ASP A 324 8.54 9.44 10.85
CA ASP A 324 7.85 10.47 11.62
C ASP A 324 8.63 11.79 11.53
N VAL A 325 8.05 12.75 10.80
CA VAL A 325 8.66 14.07 10.53
C VAL A 325 7.99 15.17 11.35
N THR A 326 7.29 14.80 12.43
CA THR A 326 6.62 15.76 13.32
C THR A 326 7.62 16.72 13.93
N GLY A 327 7.37 18.02 13.80
CA GLY A 327 8.24 19.08 14.32
C GLY A 327 9.44 19.44 13.44
N LEU A 328 9.68 18.71 12.34
CA LEU A 328 10.70 19.13 11.36
C LEU A 328 10.21 20.33 10.54
N PRO A 329 11.05 21.35 10.34
CA PRO A 329 10.74 22.45 9.44
C PRO A 329 10.77 21.99 7.97
N ALA A 330 10.29 22.84 7.06
CA ALA A 330 10.50 22.62 5.64
C ALA A 330 12.00 22.52 5.34
N GLN A 331 12.36 21.47 4.62
CA GLN A 331 13.72 21.20 4.23
C GLN A 331 13.73 20.24 3.04
N THR A 332 14.87 20.17 2.36
CA THR A 332 15.12 19.13 1.36
C THR A 332 16.18 18.20 1.92
N ALA A 333 15.89 16.90 1.94
CA ALA A 333 16.80 15.88 2.42
C ALA A 333 16.57 14.56 1.68
N LEU A 334 17.47 13.60 1.87
CA LEU A 334 17.25 12.23 1.39
C LEU A 334 16.19 11.55 2.25
N LEU A 335 15.15 11.03 1.60
CA LEU A 335 14.23 10.03 2.14
C LEU A 335 14.69 8.67 1.60
N GLY A 336 14.80 7.66 2.43
CA GLY A 336 15.11 6.32 1.94
C GLY A 336 15.05 5.24 2.99
N TYR A 337 15.51 4.06 2.58
CA TYR A 337 15.57 2.88 3.43
C TYR A 337 16.83 2.05 3.15
N VAL A 338 17.29 1.34 4.18
CA VAL A 338 18.32 0.30 4.12
C VAL A 338 17.64 -1.03 4.42
N LEU A 339 17.81 -2.00 3.51
CA LEU A 339 17.32 -3.37 3.66
C LEU A 339 18.37 -4.23 4.37
N ASN A 340 17.92 -5.26 5.09
CA ASN A 340 18.80 -6.22 5.77
C ASN A 340 19.98 -5.57 6.52
N PRO A 341 19.75 -4.50 7.31
CA PRO A 341 20.81 -3.63 7.81
C PRO A 341 21.82 -4.36 8.71
N ASP A 342 21.39 -5.47 9.31
CA ASP A 342 22.16 -6.25 10.29
C ASP A 342 22.58 -7.63 9.76
N GLY A 343 22.31 -7.92 8.47
CA GLY A 343 22.72 -9.16 7.81
C GLY A 343 22.04 -10.41 8.37
N PHE A 344 20.75 -10.33 8.71
CA PHE A 344 19.93 -11.47 9.12
C PHE A 344 19.41 -12.28 7.94
N LEU A 345 19.26 -11.66 6.77
CA LEU A 345 18.89 -12.33 5.53
C LEU A 345 20.17 -12.77 4.81
N CYS A 346 20.26 -14.05 4.46
CA CYS A 346 21.45 -14.55 3.77
C CYS A 346 21.44 -14.16 2.29
N GLU A 347 22.32 -13.23 1.92
CA GLU A 347 22.58 -12.79 0.56
C GLU A 347 23.87 -13.45 0.05
N GLY A 348 23.70 -14.70 -0.36
CA GLY A 348 24.79 -15.65 -0.52
C GLY A 348 24.31 -17.08 -0.41
N SER A 349 25.11 -17.93 0.23
CA SER A 349 24.74 -19.34 0.45
C SER A 349 24.67 -19.67 1.93
N LEU A 350 23.56 -20.27 2.35
CA LEU A 350 23.38 -20.79 3.70
C LEU A 350 24.39 -21.91 3.98
N ILE A 351 24.97 -21.89 5.18
CA ILE A 351 25.90 -22.93 5.63
C ILE A 351 25.10 -24.01 6.35
N LEU A 352 25.11 -25.20 5.77
CA LEU A 352 24.42 -26.38 6.30
C LEU A 352 25.42 -27.32 6.98
N ASN A 353 24.95 -28.09 7.96
CA ASN A 353 25.65 -29.27 8.43
C ASN A 353 25.65 -30.35 7.31
N ASN A 354 26.61 -31.28 7.35
CA ASN A 354 26.76 -32.30 6.30
C ASN A 354 25.63 -33.36 6.29
N ALA A 355 24.47 -33.13 6.94
CA ALA A 355 23.32 -34.00 6.83
C ALA A 355 22.58 -33.73 5.51
N PHE A 356 22.28 -34.80 4.77
CA PHE A 356 21.66 -34.80 3.43
C PHE A 356 20.61 -33.69 3.20
N PRO A 357 20.97 -32.58 2.52
CA PRO A 357 20.16 -31.35 2.47
C PRO A 357 19.01 -31.38 1.44
N TRP A 358 18.75 -32.53 0.80
CA TRP A 358 17.75 -32.66 -0.29
C TRP A 358 16.41 -33.25 0.17
N GLU A 359 16.28 -33.57 1.46
CA GLU A 359 15.00 -33.90 2.11
C GLU A 359 14.41 -32.61 2.71
N PRO A 360 13.27 -32.09 2.20
CA PRO A 360 12.65 -30.86 2.73
C PRO A 360 12.33 -30.93 4.22
N THR A 361 12.16 -32.14 4.76
CA THR A 361 11.85 -32.40 6.17
C THR A 361 13.03 -32.18 7.13
N ASN A 362 14.26 -32.05 6.61
CA ASN A 362 15.50 -31.87 7.40
C ASN A 362 16.28 -30.59 7.05
N PHE A 363 15.73 -29.69 6.22
CA PHE A 363 16.44 -28.46 5.85
C PHE A 363 16.70 -27.56 7.05
N THR A 364 15.66 -27.25 7.85
CA THR A 364 15.81 -26.39 9.04
C THR A 364 16.78 -26.98 10.07
N SER A 365 16.76 -28.31 10.26
CA SER A 365 17.66 -29.00 11.19
C SER A 365 19.10 -29.10 10.66
N ALA A 366 19.31 -28.86 9.37
CA ALA A 366 20.63 -28.76 8.76
C ALA A 366 21.24 -27.36 8.88
N LEU A 367 20.45 -26.30 9.09
CA LEU A 367 20.96 -24.92 9.20
C LEU A 367 21.95 -24.78 10.36
N LEU A 368 23.09 -24.16 10.09
CA LEU A 368 23.99 -23.69 11.14
C LEU A 368 23.62 -22.27 11.53
N TRP A 369 23.74 -21.98 12.81
CA TRP A 369 23.39 -20.70 13.41
C TRP A 369 24.63 -20.05 14.03
N GLU A 370 24.68 -18.72 14.03
CA GLU A 370 25.73 -17.94 14.70
C GLU A 370 25.13 -16.90 15.64
N PRO A 371 25.78 -16.64 16.80
CA PRO A 371 25.29 -15.67 17.76
C PRO A 371 25.39 -14.25 17.20
N THR A 372 24.45 -13.40 17.59
CA THR A 372 24.48 -11.95 17.29
C THR A 372 24.60 -11.15 18.59
N ASN A 373 24.69 -9.82 18.46
CA ASN A 373 24.65 -8.91 19.61
C ASN A 373 23.21 -8.48 19.98
N PHE A 374 22.19 -9.01 19.29
CA PHE A 374 20.79 -8.66 19.50
C PHE A 374 20.14 -9.55 20.56
N THR A 375 19.10 -9.01 21.19
CA THR A 375 18.23 -9.74 22.12
C THR A 375 16.77 -9.52 21.74
N THR A 376 15.93 -10.52 21.98
CA THR A 376 14.46 -10.39 21.85
C THR A 376 13.91 -9.37 22.85
N SER A 377 12.63 -8.98 22.74
CA SER A 377 12.02 -8.08 23.72
C SER A 377 11.99 -8.64 25.15
N TYR A 378 12.10 -9.97 25.29
CA TYR A 378 12.20 -10.68 26.56
C TYR A 378 13.65 -10.86 27.07
N GLY A 379 14.64 -10.33 26.35
CA GLY A 379 16.06 -10.37 26.75
C GLY A 379 16.80 -11.67 26.42
N TYR A 380 16.23 -12.55 25.58
CA TYR A 380 16.91 -13.77 25.12
C TYR A 380 17.86 -13.47 23.97
N PRO A 381 19.01 -14.18 23.85
CA PRO A 381 19.95 -13.97 22.76
C PRO A 381 19.32 -14.34 21.41
N VAL A 382 19.58 -13.49 20.41
CA VAL A 382 19.16 -13.73 19.03
C VAL A 382 20.34 -14.28 18.22
N TYR A 383 20.06 -15.30 17.43
CA TYR A 383 20.99 -15.90 16.48
C TYR A 383 20.50 -15.63 15.07
N ARG A 384 21.42 -15.66 14.10
CA ARG A 384 21.08 -15.61 12.68
C ARG A 384 21.59 -16.86 11.98
N GLU A 385 20.99 -17.15 10.84
CA GLU A 385 21.43 -18.23 9.97
C GLU A 385 22.84 -17.93 9.47
N LYS A 386 23.72 -18.93 9.55
CA LYS A 386 25.11 -18.76 9.14
C LYS A 386 25.16 -18.70 7.62
N CYS A 387 25.74 -17.62 7.10
CA CYS A 387 25.75 -17.33 5.68
C CYS A 387 27.17 -17.13 5.15
N ASN A 388 27.48 -17.75 4.01
CA ASN A 388 28.59 -17.33 3.16
C ASN A 388 28.10 -16.20 2.26
N PHE A 389 28.15 -14.97 2.79
CA PHE A 389 27.77 -13.78 2.04
C PHE A 389 28.61 -13.61 0.78
N ILE A 390 27.97 -13.16 -0.30
CA ILE A 390 28.71 -12.67 -1.46
C ILE A 390 29.51 -11.42 -1.08
N LYS A 391 30.59 -11.16 -1.81
CA LYS A 391 31.39 -9.94 -1.60
C LYS A 391 30.53 -8.71 -1.89
N ASN A 392 30.51 -7.75 -0.96
CA ASN A 392 29.72 -6.51 -1.05
C ASN A 392 28.21 -6.77 -1.17
N TRP A 393 27.70 -7.80 -0.48
CA TRP A 393 26.27 -8.16 -0.47
C TRP A 393 25.35 -7.01 -0.06
N ASP A 394 25.85 -6.05 0.73
CA ASP A 394 25.09 -4.92 1.27
C ASP A 394 25.13 -3.67 0.38
N ALA A 395 25.85 -3.68 -0.74
CA ALA A 395 26.14 -2.48 -1.52
C ALA A 395 24.92 -1.85 -2.23
N ASN A 396 23.89 -2.65 -2.47
CA ASN A 396 22.63 -2.34 -3.18
C ASN A 396 21.39 -2.53 -2.29
N ASN A 397 21.59 -2.83 -1.00
CA ASN A 397 20.56 -2.94 0.03
C ASN A 397 20.02 -1.58 0.47
N TYR A 398 19.87 -0.65 -0.46
CA TYR A 398 19.54 0.71 -0.16
C TYR A 398 18.81 1.35 -1.34
N GLU A 399 17.83 2.19 -1.02
CA GLU A 399 17.16 3.06 -1.99
C GLU A 399 16.82 4.41 -1.35
N SER A 400 16.91 5.49 -2.14
CA SER A 400 16.56 6.83 -1.66
C SER A 400 16.17 7.80 -2.76
N ILE A 401 15.38 8.79 -2.38
CA ILE A 401 14.99 9.92 -3.21
C ILE A 401 15.32 11.23 -2.49
N ILE A 402 15.53 12.29 -3.25
CA ILE A 402 15.54 13.66 -2.68
C ILE A 402 14.09 14.07 -2.48
N TYR A 403 13.69 14.30 -1.23
CA TYR A 403 12.34 14.72 -0.88
C TYR A 403 12.34 16.14 -0.26
N ASN A 404 11.51 17.01 -0.84
CA ASN A 404 11.29 18.36 -0.34
C ASN A 404 10.09 18.36 0.62
N LEU A 405 10.35 18.34 1.92
CA LEU A 405 9.32 18.41 2.96
C LEU A 405 8.76 19.83 3.01
N PRO A 406 7.47 20.06 2.71
CA PRO A 406 6.88 21.39 2.77
C PRO A 406 6.64 21.84 4.22
N ASN A 407 6.36 23.13 4.44
CA ASN A 407 5.98 23.65 5.77
C ASN A 407 4.49 23.46 6.00
N ASN A 408 4.10 22.75 7.07
CA ASN A 408 2.70 22.63 7.52
C ASN A 408 1.69 22.17 6.43
N LEU A 409 2.15 21.50 5.38
CA LEU A 409 1.32 20.96 4.30
C LEU A 409 1.27 19.43 4.33
N SER A 410 0.39 18.84 3.52
CA SER A 410 0.26 17.39 3.33
C SER A 410 -0.04 17.08 1.85
N PHE A 411 -0.12 15.80 1.49
CA PHE A 411 -0.49 15.38 0.15
C PHE A 411 -1.90 15.84 -0.28
N VAL A 412 -2.81 16.07 0.67
CA VAL A 412 -4.15 16.63 0.42
C VAL A 412 -4.06 18.01 -0.24
N THR A 413 -2.98 18.75 0.07
CA THR A 413 -2.70 20.07 -0.50
C THR A 413 -1.79 20.05 -1.72
N GLU A 414 -1.28 18.88 -2.12
CA GLU A 414 -0.48 18.73 -3.33
C GLU A 414 -1.38 18.71 -4.58
N PRO A 415 -0.91 19.17 -5.75
CA PRO A 415 -1.68 19.08 -6.98
C PRO A 415 -2.05 17.64 -7.31
N CYS A 416 -3.27 17.40 -7.81
CA CYS A 416 -3.59 16.08 -8.34
C CYS A 416 -2.85 15.84 -9.64
N THR A 417 -2.15 14.73 -9.75
CA THR A 417 -1.29 14.40 -10.90
C THR A 417 -1.92 13.42 -11.88
N ARG A 418 -3.08 12.84 -11.52
CA ARG A 418 -3.74 11.75 -12.30
C ARG A 418 -5.08 12.13 -12.92
N GLY A 419 -5.40 13.43 -13.02
CA GLY A 419 -6.69 13.89 -13.54
C GLY A 419 -7.86 13.67 -12.58
N GLN A 420 -7.57 13.64 -11.28
CA GLN A 420 -8.54 13.40 -10.22
C GLN A 420 -9.43 14.63 -10.04
N SER A 421 -10.74 14.46 -10.26
CA SER A 421 -11.75 15.50 -10.17
C SER A 421 -12.93 15.07 -9.29
N GLY A 422 -13.69 16.04 -8.79
CA GLY A 422 -14.83 15.79 -7.90
C GLY A 422 -14.49 15.78 -6.41
N PRO A 423 -15.51 15.62 -5.55
CA PRO A 423 -15.44 15.89 -4.11
C PRO A 423 -14.74 14.81 -3.27
N LEU A 424 -14.49 13.64 -3.84
CA LEU A 424 -13.97 12.48 -3.12
C LEU A 424 -12.44 12.39 -3.13
N ARG A 425 -11.76 13.25 -3.89
CA ARG A 425 -10.30 13.22 -4.05
C ARG A 425 -9.57 13.69 -2.79
N ASP A 426 -8.32 13.27 -2.65
CA ASP A 426 -7.43 13.63 -1.53
C ASP A 426 -6.22 14.43 -2.02
N CYS A 427 -6.46 15.37 -2.95
CA CYS A 427 -5.45 16.23 -3.56
C CYS A 427 -6.06 17.52 -4.10
N GLY A 428 -5.22 18.53 -4.31
CA GLY A 428 -5.56 19.79 -4.94
C GLY A 428 -6.34 20.76 -4.04
N PHE A 429 -6.34 20.52 -2.73
CA PHE A 429 -6.95 21.43 -1.76
C PHE A 429 -6.01 22.55 -1.35
N GLN A 430 -6.58 23.68 -0.96
CA GLN A 430 -5.85 24.75 -0.28
C GLN A 430 -6.54 25.09 1.04
N VAL A 431 -5.73 25.49 2.00
CA VAL A 431 -6.21 25.94 3.32
C VAL A 431 -6.74 27.36 3.19
N GLN A 432 -7.98 27.62 3.62
CA GLN A 432 -8.56 28.97 3.59
C GLN A 432 -8.17 29.78 4.82
N ASP A 433 -8.37 29.22 6.00
CA ASP A 433 -8.10 29.87 7.28
C ASP A 433 -7.26 28.96 8.17
N ASN A 434 -6.38 29.56 8.96
CA ASN A 434 -5.72 28.84 10.05
C ASN A 434 -6.78 28.39 11.08
N THR A 435 -6.41 27.39 11.88
CA THR A 435 -7.27 26.72 12.88
C THR A 435 -8.32 27.61 13.55
N ILE A 436 -9.60 27.23 13.42
CA ILE A 436 -10.77 27.94 13.94
C ILE A 436 -11.31 27.22 15.18
N GLU A 437 -11.71 28.00 16.19
CA GLU A 437 -12.29 27.48 17.43
C GLU A 437 -13.82 27.29 17.38
N CYS A 438 -14.26 26.19 18.00
CA CYS A 438 -15.65 25.89 18.30
C CYS A 438 -15.77 25.20 19.67
N THR A 439 -16.96 25.23 20.24
CA THR A 439 -17.28 24.51 21.48
C THR A 439 -17.26 23.01 21.20
N SER A 440 -16.39 22.26 21.86
CA SER A 440 -16.25 20.80 21.70
C SER A 440 -17.61 20.08 21.68
N GLY A 441 -17.88 19.33 20.61
CA GLY A 441 -19.09 18.55 20.42
C GLY A 441 -20.33 19.33 19.95
N GLU A 442 -20.26 20.66 19.84
CA GLU A 442 -21.37 21.47 19.30
C GLU A 442 -21.58 21.23 17.80
N ASN A 443 -22.80 21.42 17.32
CA ASN A 443 -23.04 21.49 15.89
C ASN A 443 -22.66 22.88 15.38
N VAL A 444 -21.73 22.93 14.44
CA VAL A 444 -21.27 24.16 13.80
C VAL A 444 -21.89 24.23 12.41
N THR A 445 -22.49 25.37 12.07
CA THR A 445 -22.94 25.67 10.71
C THR A 445 -22.10 26.81 10.16
N LEU A 446 -21.54 26.62 8.97
CA LEU A 446 -20.78 27.66 8.25
C LEU A 446 -21.50 28.00 6.96
N GLY A 447 -21.59 29.29 6.65
CA GLY A 447 -22.08 29.82 5.39
C GLY A 447 -20.93 30.23 4.46
N PHE A 448 -21.02 29.85 3.20
CA PHE A 448 -20.05 30.14 2.14
C PHE A 448 -20.68 30.95 1.00
N TYR A 449 -19.96 31.95 0.50
CA TYR A 449 -20.37 32.77 -0.64
C TYR A 449 -19.16 33.32 -1.42
N LEU A 450 -19.39 33.76 -2.66
CA LEU A 450 -18.34 34.28 -3.54
C LEU A 450 -17.74 35.59 -3.01
N ARG A 451 -16.42 35.72 -3.15
CA ARG A 451 -15.71 36.99 -2.96
C ARG A 451 -15.87 37.94 -4.14
N GLU A 452 -15.94 37.42 -5.37
CA GLU A 452 -16.16 38.18 -6.61
C GLU A 452 -16.98 37.39 -7.65
N SER A 453 -17.74 38.09 -8.50
CA SER A 453 -18.80 37.55 -9.38
C SER A 453 -18.36 36.82 -10.65
N LYS A 454 -17.06 36.55 -10.84
CA LYS A 454 -16.52 36.06 -12.13
C LYS A 454 -15.82 34.69 -12.09
N GLN A 455 -16.02 33.88 -11.05
CA GLN A 455 -15.36 32.59 -10.94
C GLN A 455 -16.33 31.47 -10.57
N THR A 456 -15.84 30.24 -10.74
CA THR A 456 -16.56 28.97 -10.96
C THR A 456 -17.77 28.76 -10.03
N PRO A 457 -18.88 28.16 -10.53
CA PRO A 457 -20.15 28.15 -9.81
C PRO A 457 -20.15 27.26 -8.55
N SER A 458 -19.20 26.33 -8.42
CA SER A 458 -19.14 25.40 -7.29
C SER A 458 -17.71 25.11 -6.82
N VAL A 459 -17.60 24.81 -5.53
CA VAL A 459 -16.35 24.40 -4.86
C VAL A 459 -16.60 23.22 -3.97
N ILE A 460 -15.54 22.48 -3.67
CA ILE A 460 -15.53 21.49 -2.62
C ILE A 460 -15.03 22.17 -1.35
N VAL A 461 -15.80 22.05 -0.28
CA VAL A 461 -15.39 22.44 1.08
C VAL A 461 -15.15 21.16 1.86
N ARG A 462 -13.96 21.05 2.46
CA ARG A 462 -13.58 19.99 3.37
C ARG A 462 -13.22 20.58 4.73
N ILE A 463 -13.91 20.11 5.77
CA ILE A 463 -13.67 20.49 7.14
C ILE A 463 -12.89 19.38 7.82
N CYS A 464 -11.73 19.72 8.36
CA CYS A 464 -10.87 18.79 9.06
C CYS A 464 -10.75 19.18 10.53
N GLU A 465 -10.66 18.19 11.42
CA GLU A 465 -10.15 18.44 12.77
C GLU A 465 -8.77 19.10 12.69
N SER A 466 -8.41 19.86 13.71
CA SER A 466 -7.08 20.46 13.84
C SER A 466 -6.50 20.17 15.21
N SER A 467 -5.19 19.98 15.24
CA SER A 467 -4.44 19.69 16.44
C SER A 467 -4.22 20.97 17.26
N ARG A 468 -4.40 20.86 18.58
CA ARG A 468 -4.02 21.90 19.55
C ARG A 468 -2.50 22.13 19.58
N VAL A 469 -1.73 21.12 19.16
CA VAL A 469 -0.25 21.15 19.16
C VAL A 469 0.32 21.55 17.81
N LEU A 470 -0.18 20.94 16.73
CA LEU A 470 0.37 21.10 15.37
C LEU A 470 -0.39 22.13 14.52
N GLY A 471 -1.58 22.56 14.94
CA GLY A 471 -2.44 23.40 14.14
C GLY A 471 -3.22 22.62 13.08
N SER A 472 -3.31 23.16 11.86
CA SER A 472 -4.11 22.57 10.77
C SER A 472 -3.61 21.17 10.42
N THR A 473 -4.48 20.17 10.59
CA THR A 473 -4.24 18.79 10.13
C THR A 473 -5.09 18.51 8.91
N HIS A 474 -4.47 18.53 7.74
CA HIS A 474 -5.15 18.32 6.46
C HIS A 474 -5.57 16.85 6.34
N CYS A 475 -6.85 16.61 6.50
CA CYS A 475 -7.47 15.30 6.52
C CYS A 475 -7.86 14.82 5.12
N GLU A 476 -7.69 13.52 4.91
CA GLU A 476 -8.30 12.82 3.78
C GLU A 476 -9.82 12.75 3.95
N TYR A 477 -10.51 12.43 2.86
CA TYR A 477 -11.97 12.32 2.80
C TYR A 477 -12.52 11.44 3.93
N ALA A 478 -11.90 10.28 4.18
CA ALA A 478 -12.35 9.34 5.19
C ALA A 478 -12.30 9.88 6.63
N TYR A 479 -11.50 10.92 6.88
CA TYR A 479 -11.31 11.54 8.19
C TYR A 479 -11.88 12.96 8.27
N ALA A 480 -12.63 13.40 7.25
CA ALA A 480 -13.25 14.71 7.23
C ALA A 480 -14.45 14.79 8.17
N LEU A 481 -14.57 15.91 8.90
CA LEU A 481 -15.75 16.22 9.70
C LEU A 481 -16.95 16.57 8.82
N ALA A 482 -16.69 17.17 7.66
CA ALA A 482 -17.63 17.35 6.57
C ALA A 482 -16.88 17.51 5.24
N ASN A 483 -17.50 17.05 4.16
CA ASN A 483 -17.02 17.24 2.80
C ASN A 483 -18.21 17.47 1.88
N ALA A 484 -18.33 18.67 1.31
CA ALA A 484 -19.51 19.09 0.56
C ALA A 484 -19.14 19.84 -0.72
N ILE A 485 -19.93 19.63 -1.78
CA ILE A 485 -19.95 20.55 -2.92
C ILE A 485 -20.87 21.71 -2.53
N VAL A 486 -20.35 22.92 -2.66
CA VAL A 486 -21.02 24.16 -2.31
C VAL A 486 -21.17 24.97 -3.59
N GLU A 487 -22.42 25.14 -4.04
CA GLU A 487 -22.75 26.13 -5.07
C GLU A 487 -22.71 27.50 -4.43
N LEU A 488 -21.87 28.40 -4.95
CA LEU A 488 -21.58 29.64 -4.26
C LEU A 488 -22.53 30.76 -4.71
N PRO A 489 -23.41 31.25 -3.81
CA PRO A 489 -24.25 32.40 -4.11
C PRO A 489 -23.39 33.66 -4.23
N SER A 490 -23.91 34.65 -4.95
CA SER A 490 -23.20 35.91 -5.23
C SER A 490 -23.14 36.87 -4.04
N ASN A 491 -23.86 36.61 -2.94
CA ASN A 491 -23.91 37.50 -1.78
C ASN A 491 -24.17 36.75 -0.46
N GLU A 492 -23.91 37.47 0.64
CA GLU A 492 -23.96 37.00 2.03
C GLU A 492 -25.38 36.73 2.55
N LEU A 493 -26.44 37.21 1.88
CA LEU A 493 -27.81 37.15 2.41
C LEU A 493 -28.38 35.73 2.46
N ASN A 494 -27.87 34.82 1.63
CA ASN A 494 -28.27 33.43 1.60
C ASN A 494 -27.09 32.53 1.28
N PRO A 495 -26.13 32.37 2.21
CA PRO A 495 -24.91 31.63 1.96
C PRO A 495 -25.21 30.13 1.90
N ALA A 496 -24.44 29.40 1.10
CA ALA A 496 -24.54 27.94 1.07
C ALA A 496 -23.96 27.37 2.36
N LYS A 497 -24.70 26.46 3.02
CA LYS A 497 -24.41 26.03 4.39
C LYS A 497 -23.76 24.66 4.45
N VAL A 498 -22.72 24.51 5.26
CA VAL A 498 -22.13 23.21 5.63
C VAL A 498 -22.23 23.08 7.14
N THR A 499 -22.78 21.96 7.61
CA THR A 499 -22.93 21.66 9.04
C THR A 499 -22.07 20.46 9.40
N PHE A 500 -21.39 20.52 10.54
CA PHE A 500 -20.56 19.44 11.07
C PHE A 500 -20.54 19.47 12.60
N GLN A 501 -20.08 18.38 13.21
CA GLN A 501 -19.87 18.34 14.65
C GLN A 501 -18.45 18.82 14.99
N CYS A 502 -18.35 19.81 15.87
CA CYS A 502 -17.08 20.30 16.37
C CYS A 502 -16.29 19.16 17.05
N PRO A 503 -14.98 19.01 16.79
CA PRO A 503 -14.18 17.93 17.33
C PRO A 503 -14.27 17.84 18.85
N ILE A 504 -14.49 16.62 19.35
CA ILE A 504 -14.46 16.32 20.77
C ILE A 504 -13.03 16.12 21.26
N ALA A 505 -12.81 16.25 22.56
CA ALA A 505 -11.52 15.94 23.16
C ALA A 505 -11.13 14.47 22.90
N ARG A 506 -9.92 14.26 22.38
CA ARG A 506 -9.30 12.93 22.23
C ARG A 506 -8.53 12.56 23.49
N ASP A 507 -7.86 13.54 24.08
CA ASP A 507 -7.12 13.40 25.33
C ASP A 507 -6.95 14.77 26.03
N ASN A 508 -6.06 14.85 27.03
CA ASN A 508 -5.82 16.05 27.82
C ASN A 508 -5.00 17.14 27.11
N ILE A 509 -4.37 16.82 25.97
CA ILE A 509 -3.58 17.72 25.12
C ILE A 509 -4.42 18.10 23.91
N GLU A 510 -4.95 17.11 23.20
CA GLU A 510 -5.87 17.27 22.08
C GLU A 510 -7.30 17.40 22.59
N THR A 511 -7.59 18.55 23.20
CA THR A 511 -8.86 18.86 23.87
C THR A 511 -10.05 19.07 22.91
N GLY A 512 -9.85 18.85 21.61
CA GLY A 512 -10.84 19.14 20.58
C GLY A 512 -11.12 20.63 20.44
N GLY A 513 -12.23 20.97 19.79
CA GLY A 513 -12.65 22.36 19.62
C GLY A 513 -11.89 23.14 18.55
N LEU A 514 -11.08 22.49 17.71
CA LEU A 514 -10.35 23.12 16.60
C LEU A 514 -10.62 22.41 15.28
N TYR A 515 -10.82 23.19 14.23
CA TYR A 515 -10.95 22.68 12.88
C TYR A 515 -10.30 23.62 11.86
N SER A 516 -10.03 23.10 10.67
CA SER A 516 -9.52 23.87 9.53
C SER A 516 -10.42 23.66 8.32
N ILE A 517 -10.44 24.65 7.45
CA ILE A 517 -11.26 24.66 6.24
C ILE A 517 -10.32 24.55 5.05
N LEU A 518 -10.49 23.47 4.28
CA LEU A 518 -9.83 23.27 3.01
C LEU A 518 -10.85 23.44 1.89
N VAL A 519 -10.41 24.04 0.79
CA VAL A 519 -11.26 24.20 -0.40
C VAL A 519 -10.51 23.79 -1.65
N ALA A 520 -11.26 23.30 -2.63
CA ALA A 520 -10.75 22.99 -3.95
C ALA A 520 -11.83 23.27 -4.99
N PRO A 521 -11.47 23.59 -6.24
CA PRO A 521 -12.46 23.66 -7.31
C PRO A 521 -13.09 22.28 -7.55
N THR A 522 -14.35 22.20 -7.95
CA THR A 522 -15.00 20.89 -8.18
C THR A 522 -14.27 20.11 -9.28
N PHE A 523 -13.94 20.78 -10.38
CA PHE A 523 -13.15 20.25 -11.48
C PHE A 523 -11.71 20.77 -11.39
N ILE A 524 -10.72 19.96 -11.74
CA ILE A 524 -9.32 20.38 -11.59
C ILE A 524 -8.89 21.45 -12.61
N GLU A 525 -9.62 21.55 -13.73
CA GLU A 525 -9.39 22.53 -14.79
C GLU A 525 -9.88 23.94 -14.40
N ASP A 526 -10.72 24.02 -13.37
CA ASP A 526 -11.30 25.25 -12.88
C ASP A 526 -10.27 26.07 -12.08
N LYS A 527 -10.35 27.40 -12.23
CA LYS A 527 -9.46 28.30 -11.47
C LYS A 527 -9.82 28.29 -9.99
N PHE A 528 -8.78 28.32 -9.16
CA PHE A 528 -8.91 28.37 -7.72
C PHE A 528 -9.60 29.66 -7.23
N MET A 529 -10.36 29.58 -6.13
CA MET A 529 -11.13 30.67 -5.54
C MET A 529 -10.90 30.81 -4.04
N PHE A 530 -10.84 32.06 -3.57
CA PHE A 530 -10.98 32.38 -2.14
C PHE A 530 -12.45 32.61 -1.81
N LEU A 531 -12.93 31.99 -0.73
CA LEU A 531 -14.31 32.10 -0.28
C LEU A 531 -14.44 33.11 0.85
N ASN A 532 -15.61 33.73 0.97
CA ASN A 532 -16.01 34.37 2.22
C ASN A 532 -16.76 33.36 3.09
N ILE A 533 -16.50 33.40 4.39
CA ILE A 533 -17.02 32.43 5.37
C ILE A 533 -17.70 33.21 6.49
N VAL A 534 -18.94 32.83 6.81
CA VAL A 534 -19.71 33.38 7.94
C VAL A 534 -20.13 32.25 8.87
N LYS A 535 -20.03 32.47 10.18
CA LYS A 535 -20.42 31.50 11.22
C LYS A 535 -21.87 31.73 11.64
#